data_AF-A0A2V5W7P7-F1
#
_entry.id   AF-A0A2V5W7P7-F1
#
_cell.length_a   1.000
_cell.length_b   1.000
_cell.length_c   1.000
_cell.angle_alpha   90.00
_cell.angle_beta   90.00
_cell.angle_gamma   90.00
#
_symmetry.space_group_name_H-M   'P 1'
#
loop_
_entity.id
_entity.type
_entity.pdbx_description
1 polymer ?
#
loop_
_entity_poly.entity_id
_entity_poly.type
_entity_poly.pdbx_seq_one_letter_code
_entity_poly.pdbx_strand_id
1 'polypeptide(L)'
;MNWRPQWGWFVFVICLAASATAHAQIDPEKRRLFQLGYNQPIQGRGPLSGYAFYYFNQPGFIQTNLTLRLAIAPVYVDSELGIREALSPHTDLAIGLAGGGFADTYSELRGGKNWREESFTGHGAETGASVYHRFNPDQRIPLNAILRVTGHYTFYARDDVTAPGFTLPPDHATMHLRSGLRWGGREPLMLPSLAMELSAWYEGQFRTGAEPYGFNGDRDLKDHSHLVWARALIAYTLPELKHNFSVSLTAGT
;
A
#
# COMPACT_ATOMS: atom_id res chain seq x y z
N MET A 1 16.35 -15.71 -48.06
CA MET A 1 16.76 -16.20 -46.73
C MET A 1 16.19 -15.21 -45.71
N ASN A 2 14.96 -15.47 -45.23
CA ASN A 2 14.19 -14.49 -44.45
C ASN A 2 14.37 -14.76 -42.95
N TRP A 3 15.22 -13.96 -42.31
CA TRP A 3 15.41 -13.96 -40.86
C TRP A 3 14.50 -12.90 -40.25
N ARG A 4 13.35 -13.32 -39.69
CA ARG A 4 12.53 -12.46 -38.82
C ARG A 4 13.01 -12.68 -37.38
N PRO A 5 13.45 -11.65 -36.64
CA PRO A 5 13.83 -11.82 -35.25
C PRO A 5 12.56 -12.02 -34.41
N GLN A 6 12.38 -13.23 -33.86
CA GLN A 6 11.29 -13.53 -32.93
C GLN A 6 11.59 -12.89 -31.57
N TRP A 7 11.20 -11.62 -31.40
CA TRP A 7 11.30 -10.86 -30.15
C TRP A 7 10.56 -11.52 -28.96
N GLY A 8 9.65 -12.45 -29.21
CA GLY A 8 8.90 -13.16 -28.16
C GLY A 8 9.74 -14.11 -27.30
N TRP A 9 10.88 -14.59 -27.79
CA TRP A 9 11.69 -15.59 -27.06
C TRP A 9 12.62 -14.97 -26.00
N PHE A 10 13.05 -13.72 -26.19
CA PHE A 10 13.92 -13.04 -25.23
C PHE A 10 13.21 -12.67 -23.93
N VAL A 11 11.90 -12.39 -23.97
CA VAL A 11 11.09 -12.14 -22.78
C VAL A 11 10.91 -13.41 -21.94
N PHE A 12 10.86 -14.59 -22.58
CA PHE A 12 10.65 -15.87 -21.91
C PHE A 12 11.90 -16.40 -21.20
N VAL A 13 13.09 -16.12 -21.74
CA VAL A 13 14.38 -16.60 -21.17
C VAL A 13 14.81 -15.76 -19.96
N ILE A 14 14.43 -14.49 -19.89
CA ILE A 14 14.75 -13.62 -18.74
C ILE A 14 13.97 -14.05 -17.49
N CYS A 15 12.81 -14.72 -17.61
CA CYS A 15 12.01 -15.20 -16.47
C CYS A 15 12.64 -16.36 -15.67
N LEU A 16 13.73 -16.99 -16.13
CA LEU A 16 14.21 -18.26 -15.58
C LEU A 16 15.30 -18.16 -14.49
N ALA A 17 15.79 -16.97 -14.14
CA ALA A 17 16.91 -16.84 -13.19
C ALA A 17 16.82 -15.66 -12.20
N ALA A 18 16.02 -15.80 -11.14
CA ALA A 18 16.23 -15.29 -9.76
C ALA A 18 14.99 -15.70 -8.92
N SER A 19 15.01 -16.43 -7.80
CA SER A 19 15.79 -16.46 -6.55
C SER A 19 14.90 -16.02 -5.37
N ALA A 20 14.15 -16.98 -4.79
CA ALA A 20 13.82 -17.19 -3.38
C ALA A 20 12.51 -18.01 -3.24
N THR A 21 12.50 -19.02 -2.36
CA THR A 21 11.31 -19.79 -1.97
C THR A 21 10.36 -18.91 -1.18
N ALA A 22 9.44 -18.24 -1.85
CA ALA A 22 8.46 -17.37 -1.21
C ALA A 22 7.34 -18.21 -0.58
N HIS A 23 7.34 -18.38 0.73
CA HIS A 23 6.18 -18.87 1.45
C HIS A 23 5.01 -17.87 1.33
N ALA A 24 3.83 -18.23 1.84
CA ALA A 24 2.69 -17.33 1.81
C ALA A 24 3.06 -15.96 2.45
N GLN A 25 2.34 -14.93 2.02
CA GLN A 25 2.89 -13.60 1.77
C GLN A 25 2.93 -12.71 3.02
N ILE A 26 3.81 -13.04 3.96
CA ILE A 26 4.26 -12.17 5.05
C ILE A 26 5.73 -11.83 4.82
N ASP A 27 6.14 -10.58 5.07
CA ASP A 27 7.51 -10.09 4.80
C ASP A 27 8.57 -10.99 5.48
N PRO A 28 9.34 -11.79 4.71
CA PRO A 28 10.20 -12.83 5.25
C PRO A 28 11.57 -12.30 5.69
N GLU A 29 11.86 -11.01 5.45
CA GLU A 29 13.18 -10.42 5.65
C GLU A 29 13.24 -9.51 6.88
N LYS A 30 14.29 -9.65 7.69
CA LYS A 30 14.50 -8.73 8.82
C LYS A 30 14.87 -7.35 8.29
N ARG A 31 14.20 -6.31 8.77
CA ARG A 31 14.45 -4.92 8.36
C ARG A 31 14.42 -3.97 9.55
N ARG A 32 15.37 -3.04 9.57
CA ARG A 32 15.43 -1.92 10.51
C ARG A 32 15.89 -0.69 9.74
N LEU A 33 15.01 0.27 9.55
CA LEU A 33 15.27 1.45 8.74
C LEU A 33 14.74 2.68 9.47
N PHE A 34 15.57 3.71 9.57
CA PHE A 34 15.09 5.06 9.81
C PHE A 34 15.00 5.77 8.47
N GLN A 35 13.83 6.32 8.16
CA GLN A 35 13.64 7.16 6.99
C GLN A 35 13.12 8.52 7.44
N LEU A 36 13.73 9.56 6.90
CA LEU A 36 13.31 10.94 7.08
C LEU A 36 13.34 11.64 5.74
N GLY A 37 12.38 12.53 5.53
CA GLY A 37 12.28 13.28 4.30
C GLY A 37 11.27 14.40 4.42
N TYR A 38 11.24 15.24 3.42
CA TYR A 38 10.22 16.26 3.30
C TYR A 38 9.90 16.50 1.82
N ASN A 39 8.66 16.86 1.56
CA ASN A 39 8.18 17.27 0.26
C ASN A 39 7.95 18.78 0.30
N GLN A 40 8.67 19.50 -0.56
CA GLN A 40 8.49 20.92 -0.75
C GLN A 40 8.16 21.20 -2.23
N PRO A 41 7.04 21.87 -2.52
CA PRO A 41 6.75 22.27 -3.89
C PRO A 41 7.71 23.39 -4.33
N ILE A 42 8.29 23.24 -5.52
CA ILE A 42 9.27 24.19 -6.09
C ILE A 42 8.64 25.58 -6.31
N GLN A 43 7.35 25.63 -6.63
CA GLN A 43 6.53 26.85 -6.59
C GLN A 43 5.56 26.69 -5.43
N GLY A 44 5.51 27.66 -4.50
CA GLY A 44 4.83 27.62 -3.18
C GLY A 44 3.31 27.39 -3.20
N ARG A 45 2.89 26.24 -3.73
CA ARG A 45 1.54 25.92 -4.19
C ARG A 45 0.92 24.72 -3.48
N GLY A 46 1.62 24.11 -2.54
CA GLY A 46 1.18 22.98 -1.72
C GLY A 46 1.75 23.02 -0.30
N PRO A 47 1.17 22.26 0.64
CA PRO A 47 1.68 22.17 2.01
C PRO A 47 3.10 21.57 2.04
N LEU A 48 3.94 22.07 2.95
CA LEU A 48 5.20 21.40 3.30
C LEU A 48 4.82 20.14 4.08
N SER A 49 5.30 18.98 3.63
CA SER A 49 5.04 17.70 4.31
C SER A 49 6.37 17.06 4.69
N GLY A 50 6.70 17.11 5.98
CA GLY A 50 7.82 16.37 6.55
C GLY A 50 7.35 15.01 7.04
N TYR A 51 8.19 13.98 6.87
CA TYR A 51 7.93 12.66 7.42
C TYR A 51 9.20 12.10 8.05
N ALA A 52 9.01 11.36 9.13
CA ALA A 52 10.04 10.56 9.75
C ALA A 52 9.40 9.30 10.32
N PHE A 53 10.01 8.14 10.08
CA PHE A 53 9.56 6.90 10.69
C PHE A 53 10.71 5.92 10.91
N TYR A 54 10.52 5.08 11.91
CA TYR A 54 11.29 3.87 12.14
C TYR A 54 10.49 2.66 11.65
N TYR A 55 11.03 1.95 10.67
CA TYR A 55 10.47 0.70 10.17
C TYR A 55 11.22 -0.48 10.78
N PHE A 56 10.48 -1.41 11.37
CA PHE A 56 10.98 -2.62 11.98
C PHE A 56 10.18 -3.81 11.48
N ASN A 57 10.82 -4.73 10.73
CA ASN A 57 10.26 -6.01 10.37
C ASN A 57 11.10 -7.13 10.99
N GLN A 58 10.45 -8.04 11.71
CA GLN A 58 11.10 -9.11 12.46
C GLN A 58 10.32 -10.42 12.29
N PRO A 59 10.72 -11.25 11.31
CA PRO A 59 10.35 -12.66 11.26
C PRO A 59 10.89 -13.43 12.46
N GLY A 60 10.18 -14.48 12.86
CA GLY A 60 10.51 -15.26 14.05
C GLY A 60 10.32 -14.47 15.36
N PHE A 61 9.37 -13.55 15.42
CA PHE A 61 9.12 -12.71 16.58
C PHE A 61 8.43 -13.51 17.69
N ILE A 62 9.12 -13.75 18.82
CA ILE A 62 8.71 -14.63 19.93
C ILE A 62 8.66 -16.11 19.51
N GLN A 63 8.01 -16.44 18.40
CA GLN A 63 7.90 -17.80 17.83
C GLN A 63 8.34 -17.80 16.36
N THR A 64 8.77 -18.96 15.86
CA THR A 64 9.35 -19.10 14.51
C THR A 64 8.35 -18.89 13.37
N ASN A 65 7.05 -19.02 13.63
CA ASN A 65 5.96 -18.80 12.68
C ASN A 65 5.32 -17.41 12.80
N LEU A 66 5.81 -16.56 13.70
CA LEU A 66 5.30 -15.21 13.88
C LEU A 66 6.24 -14.19 13.25
N THR A 67 5.68 -13.19 12.58
CA THR A 67 6.42 -12.05 12.04
C THR A 67 5.77 -10.76 12.52
N LEU A 68 6.57 -9.87 13.10
CA LEU A 68 6.10 -8.55 13.52
C LEU A 68 6.62 -7.47 12.57
N ARG A 69 5.72 -6.66 12.03
CA ARG A 69 6.02 -5.43 11.29
C ARG A 69 5.52 -4.23 12.09
N LEU A 70 6.37 -3.21 12.22
CA LEU A 70 6.06 -1.93 12.83
C LEU A 70 6.59 -0.80 11.95
N ALA A 71 5.77 0.22 11.71
CA ALA A 71 6.21 1.53 11.26
C ALA A 71 5.81 2.56 12.32
N ILE A 72 6.81 3.19 12.95
CA ILE A 72 6.62 4.11 14.07
C ILE A 72 7.05 5.51 13.61
N ALA A 73 6.10 6.42 13.52
CA ALA A 73 6.31 7.83 13.30
C ALA A 73 5.97 8.62 14.59
N PRO A 74 6.39 9.90 14.72
CA PRO A 74 6.17 10.68 15.94
C PRO A 74 4.72 10.73 16.45
N VAL A 75 3.75 10.75 15.52
CA VAL A 75 2.31 10.87 15.83
C VAL A 75 1.50 9.73 15.23
N TYR A 76 2.14 8.68 14.73
CA TYR A 76 1.46 7.58 14.04
C TYR A 76 2.17 6.26 14.24
N VAL A 77 1.42 5.18 14.39
CA VAL A 77 1.93 3.82 14.45
C VAL A 77 1.14 2.95 13.48
N ASP A 78 1.83 2.09 12.76
CA ASP A 78 1.27 0.97 12.00
C ASP A 78 1.95 -0.31 12.47
N SER A 79 1.15 -1.29 12.84
CA SER A 79 1.60 -2.60 13.27
C SER A 79 0.87 -3.70 12.52
N GLU A 80 1.58 -4.77 12.20
CA GLU A 80 1.02 -5.97 11.61
C GLU A 80 1.72 -7.20 12.22
N LEU A 81 0.94 -8.11 12.78
CA LEU A 81 1.40 -9.42 13.24
C LEU A 81 0.97 -10.47 12.23
N GLY A 82 1.94 -11.04 11.53
CA GLY A 82 1.77 -12.16 10.63
C GLY A 82 1.95 -13.50 11.34
N ILE A 83 1.09 -14.46 11.01
CA ILE A 83 1.09 -15.84 11.49
C ILE A 83 1.21 -16.74 10.25
N ARG A 84 2.38 -17.36 10.10
CA ARG A 84 2.64 -18.31 9.02
C ARG A 84 1.92 -19.63 9.28
N GLU A 85 1.38 -20.22 8.22
CA GLU A 85 0.68 -21.51 8.23
C GLU A 85 -0.51 -21.55 9.21
N ALA A 86 -1.17 -20.40 9.42
CA ALA A 86 -2.24 -20.23 10.40
C ALA A 86 -3.50 -21.05 10.08
N LEU A 87 -3.85 -21.18 8.79
CA LEU A 87 -5.05 -21.89 8.33
C LEU A 87 -4.72 -23.19 7.60
N SER A 88 -3.58 -23.25 6.90
CA SER A 88 -3.06 -24.45 6.24
C SER A 88 -1.56 -24.28 5.95
N PRO A 89 -0.84 -25.34 5.52
CA PRO A 89 0.59 -25.24 5.16
C PRO A 89 0.96 -24.19 4.10
N HIS A 90 -0.04 -23.63 3.41
CA HIS A 90 0.13 -22.62 2.35
C HIS A 90 -0.73 -21.38 2.58
N THR A 91 -1.31 -21.24 3.77
CA THR A 91 -2.23 -20.14 4.08
C THR A 91 -1.79 -19.43 5.35
N ASP A 92 -1.39 -18.18 5.17
CA ASP A 92 -0.95 -17.30 6.23
C ASP A 92 -2.05 -16.30 6.58
N LEU A 93 -2.01 -15.82 7.82
CA LEU A 93 -2.92 -14.81 8.35
C LEU A 93 -2.09 -13.62 8.85
N ALA A 94 -2.59 -12.40 8.71
CA ALA A 94 -2.04 -11.25 9.42
C ALA A 94 -3.15 -10.44 10.07
N ILE A 95 -2.85 -9.83 11.22
CA ILE A 95 -3.73 -8.91 11.93
C ILE A 95 -2.95 -7.61 12.13
N GLY A 96 -3.56 -6.48 11.79
CA GLY A 96 -2.94 -5.17 11.88
C GLY A 96 -3.73 -4.22 12.76
N LEU A 97 -3.00 -3.32 13.41
CA LEU A 97 -3.51 -2.16 14.12
C LEU A 97 -2.68 -0.96 13.71
N ALA A 98 -3.32 0.10 13.27
CA ALA A 98 -2.64 1.35 12.96
C ALA A 98 -3.45 2.54 13.48
N GLY A 99 -2.83 3.71 13.54
CA GLY A 99 -3.52 4.92 13.90
C GLY A 99 -2.57 6.01 14.37
N GLY A 100 -3.11 7.22 14.39
CA GLY A 100 -2.35 8.38 14.79
C GLY A 100 -2.98 9.69 14.34
N GLY A 101 -2.29 10.76 14.72
CA GLY A 101 -2.69 12.10 14.39
C GLY A 101 -2.28 12.52 12.99
N PHE A 102 -3.09 13.39 12.39
CA PHE A 102 -2.86 14.02 11.10
C PHE A 102 -2.80 13.05 9.90
N ALA A 103 -3.11 11.76 10.10
CA ALA A 103 -3.08 10.73 9.06
C ALA A 103 -4.12 10.98 7.95
N ASP A 104 -5.26 11.57 8.34
CA ASP A 104 -6.39 11.81 7.45
C ASP A 104 -6.59 13.31 7.17
N THR A 105 -5.56 14.13 7.41
CA THR A 105 -5.60 15.57 7.13
C THR A 105 -5.88 15.82 5.66
N TYR A 106 -6.83 16.70 5.40
CA TYR A 106 -7.25 17.07 4.07
C TYR A 106 -6.77 18.47 3.72
N SER A 107 -6.06 18.58 2.60
CA SER A 107 -5.63 19.87 2.04
C SER A 107 -6.33 20.13 0.71
N GLU A 108 -7.16 21.17 0.66
CA GLU A 108 -7.87 21.56 -0.55
C GLU A 108 -6.90 22.21 -1.55
N LEU A 109 -6.68 21.55 -2.69
CA LEU A 109 -5.81 22.04 -3.75
C LEU A 109 -6.61 22.20 -5.05
N ARG A 110 -6.83 23.44 -5.49
CA ARG A 110 -7.48 23.74 -6.79
C ARG A 110 -6.61 24.65 -7.63
N GLY A 111 -6.31 24.24 -8.86
CA GLY A 111 -5.46 25.00 -9.78
C GLY A 111 -4.03 25.26 -9.26
N GLY A 112 -3.53 24.40 -8.37
CA GLY A 112 -2.25 24.62 -7.69
C GLY A 112 -2.29 25.73 -6.63
N LYS A 113 -3.46 26.10 -6.12
CA LYS A 113 -3.59 26.94 -4.93
C LYS A 113 -4.13 26.11 -3.78
N ASN A 114 -3.48 26.23 -2.62
CA ASN A 114 -3.97 25.67 -1.36
C ASN A 114 -5.04 26.59 -0.76
N TRP A 115 -6.26 26.08 -0.63
CA TRP A 115 -7.40 26.76 -0.03
C TRP A 115 -7.52 26.35 1.43
N ARG A 116 -6.67 26.95 2.28
CA ARG A 116 -6.59 26.61 3.71
C ARG A 116 -7.92 26.77 4.45
N GLU A 117 -8.77 27.68 4.00
CA GLU A 117 -10.12 27.90 4.52
C GLU A 117 -11.08 26.71 4.30
N GLU A 118 -10.75 25.82 3.37
CA GLU A 118 -11.50 24.60 3.02
C GLU A 118 -10.71 23.33 3.39
N SER A 119 -9.60 23.48 4.11
CA SER A 119 -8.75 22.41 4.62
C SER A 119 -9.05 22.15 6.09
N PHE A 120 -8.76 20.94 6.57
CA PHE A 120 -9.04 20.51 7.94
C PHE A 120 -8.14 19.34 8.35
N THR A 121 -7.93 19.20 9.66
CA THR A 121 -7.14 18.13 10.26
C THR A 121 -7.96 16.86 10.40
N GLY A 122 -7.34 15.72 10.11
CA GLY A 122 -7.94 14.40 10.27
C GLY A 122 -7.02 13.45 11.03
N HIS A 123 -7.60 12.68 11.95
CA HIS A 123 -6.93 11.62 12.71
C HIS A 123 -7.54 10.28 12.33
N GLY A 124 -6.72 9.22 12.34
CA GLY A 124 -7.15 7.90 11.90
C GLY A 124 -6.87 6.83 12.96
N ALA A 125 -7.75 5.84 13.03
CA ALA A 125 -7.52 4.59 13.74
C ALA A 125 -7.97 3.42 12.85
N GLU A 126 -7.11 2.42 12.71
CA GLU A 126 -7.26 1.33 11.77
C GLU A 126 -7.07 -0.02 12.47
N THR A 127 -7.90 -0.99 12.10
CA THR A 127 -7.69 -2.41 12.38
C THR A 127 -7.88 -3.20 11.10
N GLY A 128 -7.11 -4.27 10.91
CA GLY A 128 -7.21 -5.06 9.70
C GLY A 128 -6.88 -6.52 9.91
N ALA A 129 -7.39 -7.35 9.02
CA ALA A 129 -7.06 -8.75 8.89
C ALA A 129 -6.75 -9.07 7.43
N SER A 130 -5.74 -9.90 7.22
CA SER A 130 -5.32 -10.34 5.90
C SER A 130 -5.14 -11.85 5.85
N VAL A 131 -5.50 -12.44 4.72
CA VAL A 131 -5.24 -13.84 4.39
C VAL A 131 -4.41 -13.89 3.13
N TYR A 132 -3.37 -14.72 3.14
CA TYR A 132 -2.51 -14.96 2.00
C TYR A 132 -2.46 -16.45 1.73
N HIS A 133 -2.90 -16.88 0.55
CA HIS A 133 -2.92 -18.28 0.16
C HIS A 133 -2.02 -18.50 -1.06
N ARG A 134 -1.06 -19.44 -0.97
CA ARG A 134 -0.20 -19.82 -2.09
C ARG A 134 -0.75 -21.08 -2.78
N PHE A 135 -1.07 -20.96 -4.07
CA PHE A 135 -1.67 -22.07 -4.85
C PHE A 135 -0.65 -23.08 -5.36
N ASN A 136 0.57 -22.65 -5.65
CA ASN A 136 1.60 -23.44 -6.34
C ASN A 136 2.87 -23.59 -5.49
N PRO A 137 2.82 -24.32 -4.37
CA PRO A 137 3.95 -24.46 -3.43
C PRO A 137 5.20 -25.05 -4.09
N ASP A 138 5.03 -25.95 -5.05
CA ASP A 138 6.12 -26.64 -5.74
C ASP A 138 6.75 -25.83 -6.88
N GLN A 139 6.15 -24.69 -7.24
CA GLN A 139 6.66 -23.83 -8.31
C GLN A 139 7.50 -22.68 -7.76
N ARG A 140 8.54 -22.31 -8.50
CA ARG A 140 9.47 -21.25 -8.09
C ARG A 140 8.83 -19.85 -8.04
N ILE A 141 7.93 -19.56 -8.99
CA ILE A 141 7.26 -18.26 -9.05
C ILE A 141 5.91 -18.40 -8.35
N PRO A 142 5.72 -17.78 -7.17
CA PRO A 142 4.51 -17.97 -6.37
C PRO A 142 3.30 -17.34 -7.06
N LEU A 143 2.18 -18.05 -7.06
CA LEU A 143 0.86 -17.55 -7.35
C LEU A 143 0.09 -17.49 -6.03
N ASN A 144 -0.20 -16.28 -5.58
CA ASN A 144 -0.89 -16.02 -4.33
C ASN A 144 -2.28 -15.45 -4.56
N ALA A 145 -3.27 -15.93 -3.81
CA ALA A 145 -4.49 -15.20 -3.52
C ALA A 145 -4.29 -14.38 -2.24
N ILE A 146 -4.83 -13.16 -2.27
CA ILE A 146 -4.72 -12.21 -1.18
C ILE A 146 -6.12 -11.67 -0.91
N LEU A 147 -6.49 -11.64 0.36
CA LEU A 147 -7.67 -10.98 0.85
C LEU A 147 -7.26 -10.12 2.04
N ARG A 148 -7.65 -8.85 2.03
CA ARG A 148 -7.46 -7.92 3.14
C ARG A 148 -8.77 -7.23 3.43
N VAL A 149 -9.13 -7.19 4.70
CA VAL A 149 -10.27 -6.43 5.22
C VAL A 149 -9.75 -5.52 6.30
N THR A 150 -10.02 -4.24 6.16
CA THR A 150 -9.56 -3.20 7.06
C THR A 150 -10.75 -2.34 7.46
N GLY A 151 -10.93 -2.11 8.76
CA GLY A 151 -11.81 -1.10 9.29
C GLY A 151 -10.99 0.12 9.72
N HIS A 152 -11.34 1.28 9.19
CA HIS A 152 -10.71 2.56 9.48
C HIS A 152 -11.75 3.51 10.06
N TYR A 153 -11.42 4.29 11.07
CA TYR A 153 -12.28 5.36 11.57
C TYR A 153 -11.53 6.68 11.52
N THR A 154 -12.18 7.68 10.94
CA THR A 154 -11.62 9.01 10.77
C THR A 154 -12.32 10.02 11.67
N PHE A 155 -11.53 10.84 12.35
CA PHE A 155 -11.98 11.95 13.19
C PHE A 155 -11.51 13.27 12.58
N TYR A 156 -12.44 14.18 12.31
CA TYR A 156 -12.13 15.47 11.72
C TYR A 156 -12.24 16.62 12.71
N ALA A 157 -11.29 17.54 12.60
CA ALA A 157 -11.26 18.78 13.36
C ALA A 157 -11.00 19.96 12.44
N ARG A 158 -11.62 21.11 12.77
CA ARG A 158 -11.29 22.38 12.11
C ARG A 158 -9.84 22.76 12.40
N ASP A 159 -9.18 23.29 11.40
CA ASP A 159 -7.92 24.00 11.58
C ASP A 159 -8.18 25.41 12.10
N ASP A 160 -7.11 26.09 12.50
CA ASP A 160 -7.11 27.49 12.96
C ASP A 160 -7.65 28.48 11.91
N VAL A 161 -7.62 28.09 10.64
CA VAL A 161 -8.01 28.92 9.49
C VAL A 161 -9.19 28.36 8.68
N THR A 162 -9.77 27.21 9.05
CA THR A 162 -10.95 26.67 8.35
C THR A 162 -12.11 27.67 8.47
N ALA A 163 -12.72 28.06 7.35
CA ALA A 163 -13.75 29.10 7.33
C ALA A 163 -14.95 28.70 8.21
N PRO A 164 -15.53 29.61 9.02
CA PRO A 164 -16.66 29.30 9.89
C PRO A 164 -17.87 28.72 9.15
N GLY A 165 -18.08 29.14 7.89
CA GLY A 165 -19.17 28.65 7.04
C GLY A 165 -18.88 27.33 6.30
N PHE A 166 -17.66 26.78 6.40
CA PHE A 166 -17.31 25.51 5.76
C PHE A 166 -17.71 24.34 6.66
N THR A 167 -18.61 23.47 6.22
CA THR A 167 -19.03 22.29 7.00
C THR A 167 -18.06 21.13 6.76
N LEU A 168 -17.61 20.47 7.83
CA LEU A 168 -16.72 19.32 7.72
C LEU A 168 -17.53 18.07 7.35
N PRO A 169 -16.93 17.10 6.65
CA PRO A 169 -17.55 15.79 6.54
C PRO A 169 -17.73 15.19 7.95
N PRO A 170 -18.78 14.40 8.18
CA PRO A 170 -18.93 13.71 9.46
C PRO A 170 -17.79 12.72 9.68
N ASP A 171 -17.44 12.55 10.94
CA ASP A 171 -16.61 11.43 11.38
C ASP A 171 -17.27 10.13 10.93
N HIS A 172 -16.48 9.23 10.37
CA HIS A 172 -17.03 8.02 9.77
C HIS A 172 -16.09 6.83 9.85
N ALA A 173 -16.72 5.66 9.85
CA ALA A 173 -16.04 4.41 9.61
C ALA A 173 -15.97 4.13 8.10
N THR A 174 -14.82 3.65 7.64
CA THR A 174 -14.62 3.08 6.31
C THR A 174 -14.18 1.64 6.43
N MET A 175 -14.90 0.73 5.77
CA MET A 175 -14.44 -0.62 5.52
C MET A 175 -13.74 -0.68 4.16
N HIS A 176 -12.46 -1.05 4.16
CA HIS A 176 -11.68 -1.32 2.95
C HIS A 176 -11.57 -2.83 2.74
N LEU A 177 -11.99 -3.30 1.57
CA LEU A 177 -11.84 -4.67 1.11
C LEU A 177 -10.89 -4.68 -0.08
N ARG A 178 -9.77 -5.38 0.02
CA ARG A 178 -8.87 -5.65 -1.11
C ARG A 178 -8.78 -7.14 -1.34
N SER A 179 -8.99 -7.59 -2.57
CA SER A 179 -8.74 -8.96 -2.95
C SER A 179 -8.05 -9.04 -4.30
N GLY A 180 -7.18 -10.01 -4.50
CA GLY A 180 -6.49 -10.16 -5.77
C GLY A 180 -5.66 -11.41 -5.88
N LEU A 181 -5.21 -11.64 -7.11
CA LEU A 181 -4.24 -12.67 -7.46
C LEU A 181 -2.93 -12.00 -7.83
N ARG A 182 -1.82 -12.54 -7.32
CA ARG A 182 -0.47 -12.06 -7.64
C ARG A 182 0.41 -13.23 -8.05
N TRP A 183 0.92 -13.18 -9.26
CA TRP A 183 1.95 -14.10 -9.75
C TRP A 183 3.31 -13.39 -9.71
N GLY A 184 4.24 -13.96 -8.93
CA GLY A 184 5.51 -13.34 -8.59
C GLY A 184 5.37 -12.27 -7.52
N GLY A 185 6.03 -11.14 -7.73
CA GLY A 185 6.04 -9.98 -6.85
C GLY A 185 7.44 -9.47 -6.57
N ARG A 186 7.51 -8.25 -6.05
CA ARG A 186 8.72 -7.65 -5.49
C ARG A 186 8.45 -7.25 -4.05
N GLU A 187 9.31 -7.67 -3.14
CA GLU A 187 9.26 -7.13 -1.78
C GLU A 187 9.62 -5.63 -1.79
N PRO A 188 8.92 -4.80 -0.99
CA PRO A 188 9.26 -3.39 -0.84
C PRO A 188 10.73 -3.22 -0.44
N LEU A 189 11.38 -2.21 -1.01
CA LEU A 189 12.76 -1.82 -0.68
C LEU A 189 13.87 -2.86 -1.00
N MET A 190 13.55 -3.95 -1.69
CA MET A 190 14.56 -4.88 -2.20
C MET A 190 15.03 -4.48 -3.60
N LEU A 191 16.33 -4.66 -3.86
CA LEU A 191 16.96 -4.57 -5.18
C LEU A 191 17.32 -5.99 -5.67
N PRO A 192 16.34 -6.82 -6.02
CA PRO A 192 16.62 -8.18 -6.48
C PRO A 192 17.38 -8.14 -7.81
N SER A 193 18.14 -9.21 -8.09
CA SER A 193 18.78 -9.38 -9.40
C SER A 193 17.75 -9.38 -10.54
N LEU A 194 16.60 -10.01 -10.31
CA LEU A 194 15.43 -9.97 -11.17
C LEU A 194 14.17 -10.12 -10.31
N ALA A 195 13.13 -9.35 -10.61
CA ALA A 195 11.78 -9.57 -10.11
C ALA A 195 10.76 -9.33 -11.22
N MET A 196 9.68 -10.09 -11.20
CA MET A 196 8.54 -9.90 -12.07
C MET A 196 7.25 -10.00 -11.27
N GLU A 197 6.21 -9.29 -11.70
CA GLU A 197 4.88 -9.39 -11.15
C GLU A 197 3.84 -9.30 -12.28
N LEU A 198 2.86 -10.18 -12.22
CA LEU A 198 1.57 -9.99 -12.89
C LEU A 198 0.49 -10.13 -11.83
N SER A 199 -0.34 -9.10 -11.66
CA SER A 199 -1.37 -9.10 -10.62
C SER A 199 -2.66 -8.43 -11.06
N ALA A 200 -3.76 -8.88 -10.49
CA ALA A 200 -5.10 -8.35 -10.71
C ALA A 200 -5.80 -8.22 -9.36
N TRP A 201 -6.51 -7.11 -9.19
CA TRP A 201 -7.01 -6.65 -7.91
C TRP A 201 -8.40 -6.06 -8.04
N TYR A 202 -9.19 -6.29 -7.00
CA TYR A 202 -10.41 -5.58 -6.68
C TYR A 202 -10.22 -4.86 -5.35
N GLU A 203 -10.66 -3.60 -5.29
CA GLU A 203 -10.72 -2.79 -4.08
C GLU A 203 -12.11 -2.18 -3.94
N GLY A 204 -12.73 -2.39 -2.78
CA GLY A 204 -13.96 -1.73 -2.38
C GLY A 204 -13.72 -0.91 -1.11
N GLN A 205 -14.25 0.31 -1.07
CA GLN A 205 -14.34 1.11 0.14
C GLN A 205 -15.81 1.38 0.42
N PHE A 206 -16.25 1.16 1.65
CA PHE A 206 -17.62 1.35 2.11
C PHE A 206 -17.61 2.25 3.33
N ARG A 207 -18.26 3.41 3.25
CA ARG A 207 -18.20 4.48 4.25
C ARG A 207 -19.55 4.64 4.93
N THR A 208 -19.55 4.81 6.24
CA THR A 208 -20.72 5.26 6.99
C THR A 208 -20.88 6.78 6.84
N GLY A 209 -22.06 7.33 7.11
CA GLY A 209 -22.22 8.79 7.21
C GLY A 209 -21.91 9.53 5.90
N ALA A 210 -22.34 8.98 4.76
CA ALA A 210 -22.24 9.65 3.46
C ALA A 210 -23.17 10.87 3.42
N GLU A 211 -22.66 12.01 3.89
CA GLU A 211 -23.39 13.28 3.93
C GLU A 211 -22.68 14.35 3.09
N PRO A 212 -23.44 15.33 2.56
CA PRO A 212 -22.85 16.50 1.95
C PRO A 212 -22.05 17.33 2.96
N TYR A 213 -20.94 17.90 2.50
CA TYR A 213 -20.07 18.76 3.29
C TYR A 213 -19.56 19.93 2.44
N GLY A 214 -18.73 20.79 3.03
CA GLY A 214 -18.21 22.00 2.40
C GLY A 214 -19.14 23.20 2.56
N PHE A 215 -19.07 24.13 1.60
CA PHE A 215 -19.90 25.33 1.62
C PHE A 215 -21.28 25.02 1.04
N ASN A 216 -22.31 25.12 1.89
CA ASN A 216 -23.70 24.79 1.50
C ASN A 216 -23.86 23.36 0.94
N GLY A 217 -23.00 22.41 1.37
CA GLY A 217 -23.06 21.03 0.88
C GLY A 217 -22.63 20.86 -0.58
N ASP A 218 -21.68 21.67 -1.05
CA ASP A 218 -21.17 21.62 -2.43
C ASP A 218 -20.36 20.36 -2.75
N ARG A 219 -20.07 19.53 -1.75
CA ARG A 219 -19.28 18.30 -1.86
C ARG A 219 -20.02 17.12 -1.24
N ASP A 220 -19.83 15.95 -1.82
CA ASP A 220 -20.43 14.71 -1.32
C ASP A 220 -19.36 13.70 -0.94
N LEU A 221 -19.49 13.12 0.25
CA LEU A 221 -18.83 11.87 0.58
C LEU A 221 -19.61 10.71 -0.06
N LYS A 222 -18.99 9.95 -0.97
CA LYS A 222 -19.61 8.76 -1.54
C LYS A 222 -19.56 7.60 -0.55
N ASP A 223 -20.71 6.96 -0.37
CA ASP A 223 -20.93 5.82 0.51
C ASP A 223 -20.14 4.59 0.08
N HIS A 224 -19.87 4.44 -1.22
CA HIS A 224 -19.00 3.39 -1.72
C HIS A 224 -18.15 3.83 -2.91
N SER A 225 -17.02 3.18 -3.08
CA SER A 225 -16.17 3.31 -4.27
C SER A 225 -15.50 1.98 -4.57
N HIS A 226 -15.44 1.62 -5.85
CA HIS A 226 -14.86 0.37 -6.34
C HIS A 226 -13.78 0.67 -7.36
N LEU A 227 -12.69 -0.09 -7.29
CA LEU A 227 -11.58 -0.01 -8.22
C LEU A 227 -11.18 -1.43 -8.61
N VAL A 228 -11.15 -1.72 -9.91
CA VAL A 228 -10.58 -2.94 -10.46
C VAL A 228 -9.35 -2.56 -11.26
N TRP A 229 -8.22 -3.18 -10.96
CA TRP A 229 -6.96 -2.85 -11.61
C TRP A 229 -6.03 -4.04 -11.72
N ALA A 230 -5.11 -3.94 -12.67
CA ALA A 230 -4.06 -4.92 -12.88
C ALA A 230 -2.70 -4.23 -13.00
N ARG A 231 -1.65 -4.99 -12.69
CA ARG A 231 -0.27 -4.54 -12.80
C ARG A 231 0.60 -5.60 -13.45
N ALA A 232 1.48 -5.13 -14.32
CA ALA A 232 2.63 -5.88 -14.81
C ALA A 232 3.91 -5.13 -14.41
N LEU A 233 4.88 -5.84 -13.83
CA LEU A 233 6.17 -5.29 -13.45
C LEU A 233 7.30 -6.23 -13.87
N ILE A 234 8.40 -5.64 -14.32
CA ILE A 234 9.71 -6.28 -14.42
C ILE A 234 10.75 -5.36 -13.81
N ALA A 235 11.64 -5.92 -13.00
CA ALA A 235 12.79 -5.22 -12.43
C ALA A 235 14.03 -6.09 -12.59
N TYR A 236 15.15 -5.47 -12.96
CA TYR A 236 16.41 -6.16 -13.22
C TYR A 236 17.58 -5.32 -12.70
N THR A 237 18.50 -5.97 -11.98
CA THR A 237 19.73 -5.34 -11.49
C THR A 237 20.92 -5.93 -12.22
N LEU A 238 21.70 -5.07 -12.89
CA LEU A 238 22.88 -5.51 -13.64
C LEU A 238 23.91 -6.19 -12.70
N PRO A 239 24.43 -7.38 -13.06
CA PRO A 239 25.34 -8.14 -12.19
C PRO A 239 26.62 -7.39 -11.79
N GLU A 240 27.23 -6.68 -12.73
CA GLU A 240 28.52 -5.98 -12.52
C GLU A 240 28.30 -4.56 -12.00
N LEU A 241 27.50 -3.77 -12.72
CA LEU A 241 27.30 -2.34 -12.44
C LEU A 241 26.34 -2.07 -11.27
N LYS A 242 25.57 -3.07 -10.84
CA LYS A 242 24.53 -2.96 -9.80
C LYS A 242 23.45 -1.89 -10.08
N HIS A 243 23.37 -1.37 -11.30
CA HIS A 243 22.29 -0.49 -11.72
C HIS A 243 20.97 -1.27 -11.76
N ASN A 244 19.94 -0.73 -11.12
CA ASN A 244 18.61 -1.30 -11.11
C ASN A 244 17.72 -0.58 -12.13
N PHE A 245 17.06 -1.36 -12.99
CA PHE A 245 16.05 -0.89 -13.92
C PHE A 245 14.72 -1.51 -13.56
N SER A 246 13.64 -0.74 -13.61
CA SER A 246 12.30 -1.29 -13.45
C SER A 246 11.31 -0.63 -14.39
N VAL A 247 10.42 -1.43 -14.96
CA VAL A 247 9.28 -1.01 -15.77
C VAL A 247 8.03 -1.57 -15.11
N SER A 248 7.05 -0.70 -14.88
CA SER A 248 5.77 -1.07 -14.28
C SER A 248 4.65 -0.44 -15.10
N LEU A 249 3.66 -1.25 -15.47
CA LEU A 249 2.40 -0.80 -16.06
C LEU A 249 1.28 -1.12 -15.07
N THR A 250 0.48 -0.11 -14.75
CA THR A 250 -0.74 -0.26 -13.93
C THR A 250 -1.90 0.32 -14.71
N ALA A 251 -3.01 -0.41 -14.80
CA ALA A 251 -4.23 0.03 -15.48
C ALA A 251 -5.46 -0.44 -14.70
N GLY A 252 -6.53 0.36 -14.69
CA GLY A 252 -7.75 0.08 -13.94
C GLY A 252 -8.90 1.04 -14.28
N THR A 253 -10.02 0.86 -13.59
CA THR A 253 -11.28 1.61 -13.77
C THR A 253 -11.45 2.74 -12.77
#